data_AF-A0A077XW00-F1
#
_entry.id   AF-A0A077XW00-F1
#
_cell.length_a   1.000
_cell.length_b   1.000
_cell.length_c   1.000
_cell.angle_alpha   90.00
_cell.angle_beta   90.00
_cell.angle_gamma   90.00
#
_symmetry.space_group_name_H-M   'P 1'
#
loop_
_entity.id
_entity.type
_entity.pdbx_description
1 polymer ?
#
loop_
_entity_poly.entity_id
_entity_poly.type
_entity_poly.pdbx_seq_one_letter_code
_entity_poly.pdbx_strand_id
1 'polypeptide(L)'
;MSFELDAQNTESLGLFFKQGTLHKELLKLPKVKEPYTKNWPDQHGVERDTISPVRYEPLKYAPVCYLVADDVEDLQLKRIRILELISNRMGFVLNSTTLGRSFKLYYEDSPSFNLITPILTYAGKIYCEFTLNLVNNFDEVGLKVKLRDVNSLVLTELGQQIYVSINKQLF
;
A
#
# COMPACT_ATOMS: atom_id res chain seq x y z
N MET A 1 -3.74 10.43 9.97
CA MET A 1 -2.86 9.98 8.88
C MET A 1 -3.77 9.80 7.69
N SER A 2 -3.69 10.67 6.69
CA SER A 2 -4.65 10.64 5.59
C SER A 2 -4.24 9.66 4.50
N PHE A 3 -5.20 8.89 4.03
CA PHE A 3 -5.07 8.00 2.88
C PHE A 3 -6.22 8.25 1.92
N GLU A 4 -5.99 7.97 0.64
CA GLU A 4 -7.02 8.07 -0.38
C GLU A 4 -7.05 6.80 -1.23
N LEU A 5 -8.25 6.30 -1.51
CA LEU A 5 -8.53 5.27 -2.50
C LEU A 5 -9.21 5.94 -3.68
N ASP A 6 -8.58 5.95 -4.85
CA ASP A 6 -9.09 6.63 -6.06
C ASP A 6 -9.58 8.06 -5.79
N ALA A 7 -8.75 8.83 -5.07
CA ALA A 7 -9.01 10.20 -4.63
C ALA A 7 -10.13 10.37 -3.58
N GLN A 8 -10.77 9.31 -3.10
CA GLN A 8 -11.68 9.36 -1.95
C GLN A 8 -10.92 9.13 -0.65
N ASN A 9 -11.11 10.01 0.33
CA ASN A 9 -10.47 9.89 1.64
C ASN A 9 -10.99 8.67 2.39
N THR A 10 -10.11 7.80 2.87
CA THR A 10 -10.49 6.58 3.59
C THR A 10 -11.18 6.85 4.92
N GLU A 11 -10.85 7.96 5.60
CA GLU A 11 -11.47 8.37 6.86
C GLU A 11 -12.98 8.63 6.67
N SER A 12 -13.37 9.19 5.52
CA SER A 12 -14.79 9.40 5.18
C SER A 12 -15.57 8.11 4.97
N LEU A 13 -14.87 7.02 4.65
CA LEU A 13 -15.43 5.67 4.50
C LEU A 13 -15.40 4.89 5.83
N GLY A 14 -14.89 5.50 6.91
CA GLY A 14 -14.64 4.82 8.18
C GLY A 14 -13.50 3.79 8.10
N LEU A 15 -12.68 3.84 7.05
CA LEU A 15 -11.57 2.92 6.80
C LEU A 15 -10.26 3.50 7.31
N PHE A 16 -9.61 2.76 8.21
CA PHE A 16 -8.35 3.12 8.81
C PHE A 16 -7.35 1.99 8.64
N PHE A 17 -6.08 2.31 8.45
CA PHE A 17 -5.02 1.31 8.42
C PHE A 17 -4.40 1.17 9.81
N LYS A 18 -4.16 -0.07 10.23
CA LYS A 18 -3.49 -0.35 11.50
C LYS A 18 -2.09 0.25 11.47
N GLN A 19 -1.74 0.96 12.53
CA GLN A 19 -0.46 1.66 12.65
C GLN A 19 0.73 0.72 12.40
N GLY A 20 1.73 1.20 11.66
CA GLY A 20 2.94 0.44 11.33
C GLY A 20 2.76 -0.59 10.21
N THR A 21 1.55 -1.08 9.96
CA THR A 21 1.32 -2.12 8.94
C THR A 21 1.66 -1.60 7.54
N LEU A 22 1.30 -0.36 7.22
CA LEU A 22 1.61 0.20 5.91
C LEU A 22 3.10 0.45 5.68
N HIS A 23 3.86 0.89 6.69
CA HIS A 23 5.31 1.03 6.55
C HIS A 23 5.98 -0.32 6.34
N LYS A 24 5.53 -1.34 7.08
CA LYS A 24 6.05 -2.71 6.95
C LYS A 24 5.69 -3.34 5.62
N GLU A 25 4.50 -3.08 5.09
CA GLU A 25 3.99 -3.70 3.87
C GLU A 25 4.39 -2.93 2.61
N LEU A 26 4.14 -1.62 2.54
CA LEU A 26 4.33 -0.81 1.31
C LEU A 26 5.78 -0.46 1.01
N LEU A 27 6.70 -0.63 1.96
CA LEU A 27 8.14 -0.42 1.77
C LEU A 27 8.91 -1.74 1.61
N LYS A 28 8.21 -2.86 1.37
CA LYS A 28 8.86 -4.14 1.08
C LYS A 28 9.65 -4.05 -0.23
N LEU A 29 10.84 -4.64 -0.20
CA LEU A 29 11.63 -4.84 -1.39
C LEU A 29 11.08 -6.03 -2.19
N PRO A 30 11.11 -5.96 -3.53
CA PRO A 30 10.64 -7.05 -4.35
C PRO A 30 11.56 -8.26 -4.25
N LYS A 31 10.97 -9.45 -4.30
CA LYS A 31 11.72 -10.70 -4.34
C LYS A 31 12.21 -10.94 -5.77
N VAL A 32 13.48 -11.30 -5.92
CA VAL A 32 14.06 -11.68 -7.21
C VAL A 32 13.42 -13.00 -7.65
N LYS A 33 13.01 -13.08 -8.92
CA LYS A 33 12.58 -14.35 -9.51
C LYS A 33 13.79 -15.28 -9.56
N GLU A 34 13.62 -16.51 -9.09
CA GLU A 34 14.70 -17.49 -9.12
C GLU A 34 15.24 -17.63 -10.55
N PRO A 35 16.54 -17.37 -10.77
CA PRO A 35 17.14 -17.57 -12.07
C PRO A 35 17.18 -19.06 -12.40
N TYR A 36 17.43 -19.39 -13.67
CA TYR A 36 17.72 -20.77 -14.02
C TYR A 36 18.94 -21.24 -13.23
N THR A 37 18.80 -22.39 -12.58
CA THR A 37 19.87 -23.01 -11.79
C THR A 37 20.07 -24.45 -12.19
N LYS A 38 21.33 -24.90 -12.15
CA LYS A 38 21.69 -26.28 -12.44
C LYS A 38 22.57 -26.84 -11.33
N ASN A 39 22.14 -27.95 -10.75
CA ASN A 39 22.89 -28.67 -9.74
C ASN A 39 23.46 -29.94 -10.37
N TRP A 40 24.77 -29.94 -10.60
CA TRP A 40 25.46 -31.06 -11.24
C TRP A 40 25.90 -32.07 -10.16
N PRO A 41 25.57 -33.37 -10.29
CA PRO A 41 25.84 -34.36 -9.23
C PRO A 41 27.33 -34.52 -8.86
N ASP A 42 28.21 -34.16 -9.79
CA ASP A 42 29.65 -34.29 -9.72
C ASP A 42 30.36 -32.98 -9.34
N GLN A 43 29.62 -31.88 -9.14
CA GLN A 43 30.19 -30.58 -8.79
C GLN A 43 29.70 -30.11 -7.41
N HIS A 44 30.50 -29.25 -6.78
CA HIS A 44 30.08 -28.58 -5.56
C HIS A 44 29.34 -27.28 -5.89
N GLY A 45 28.19 -27.10 -5.24
CA GLY A 45 27.39 -25.89 -5.38
C GLY A 45 26.36 -25.99 -6.52
N VAL A 46 25.81 -24.83 -6.90
CA VAL A 46 24.76 -24.71 -7.90
C VAL A 46 25.19 -23.66 -8.92
N GLU A 47 25.21 -24.04 -10.19
CA GLU A 47 25.44 -23.12 -11.29
C GLU A 47 24.20 -22.22 -11.45
N ARG A 48 24.41 -20.91 -11.51
CA ARG A 48 23.35 -19.91 -11.68
C ARG A 48 23.56 -19.17 -13.00
N ASP A 49 22.46 -18.90 -13.71
CA ASP A 49 22.50 -18.03 -14.88
C ASP A 49 22.96 -16.61 -14.50
N THR A 50 23.99 -16.12 -15.18
CA THR A 50 24.59 -14.79 -14.99
C THR A 50 24.37 -13.86 -16.18
N ILE A 51 23.77 -14.36 -17.27
CA ILE A 51 23.59 -13.65 -18.53
C ILE A 51 22.21 -12.99 -18.57
N SER A 52 21.18 -13.68 -18.08
CA SER A 52 19.82 -13.16 -18.12
C SER A 52 19.63 -11.94 -17.21
N PRO A 53 18.81 -10.96 -17.61
CA PRO A 53 18.50 -9.80 -16.77
C PRO A 53 17.74 -10.23 -15.51
N VAL A 54 18.05 -9.60 -14.38
CA VAL A 54 17.34 -9.80 -13.12
C VAL A 54 15.89 -9.37 -13.27
N ARG A 55 14.96 -10.27 -12.98
CA ARG A 55 13.52 -10.00 -12.95
C ARG A 55 12.98 -10.20 -11.54
N TYR A 56 11.91 -9.50 -11.22
CA TYR A 56 11.31 -9.51 -9.90
C TYR A 56 9.90 -10.12 -9.90
N GLU A 57 9.51 -10.69 -8.77
CA GLU A 57 8.16 -11.17 -8.49
C GLU A 57 7.23 -10.00 -8.13
N PRO A 58 5.95 -10.00 -8.55
CA PRO A 58 5.00 -8.96 -8.17
C PRO A 58 4.98 -8.72 -6.66
N LEU A 59 4.90 -7.45 -6.25
CA LEU A 59 4.85 -7.10 -4.84
C LEU A 59 3.46 -7.43 -4.29
N LYS A 60 3.41 -8.25 -3.24
CA LYS A 60 2.21 -8.56 -2.49
C LYS A 60 2.23 -7.84 -1.14
N TYR A 61 1.13 -7.18 -0.81
CA TYR A 61 0.93 -6.44 0.42
C TYR A 61 -0.25 -7.03 1.17
N ALA A 62 -0.14 -7.12 2.49
CA ALA A 62 -1.23 -7.59 3.36
C ALA A 62 -1.48 -6.58 4.51
N PRO A 63 -1.84 -5.31 4.20
CA PRO A 63 -2.18 -4.35 5.26
C PRO A 63 -3.41 -4.77 6.06
N VAL A 64 -3.30 -4.64 7.38
CA VAL A 64 -4.41 -4.80 8.32
C VAL A 64 -5.14 -3.47 8.43
N CYS A 65 -6.47 -3.53 8.31
CA CYS A 65 -7.39 -2.41 8.27
C CYS A 65 -8.43 -2.52 9.39
N TYR A 66 -8.94 -1.37 9.80
CA TYR A 66 -10.08 -1.23 10.68
C TYR A 66 -11.20 -0.52 9.93
N LEU A 67 -12.41 -1.07 9.99
CA LEU A 67 -13.63 -0.41 9.57
C LEU A 67 -14.44 -0.02 10.80
N VAL A 68 -14.83 1.25 10.86
CA VAL A 68 -15.65 1.81 11.94
C VAL A 68 -17.04 2.13 11.39
N ALA A 69 -18.05 1.58 12.04
CA ALA A 69 -19.45 1.77 11.70
C ALA A 69 -20.28 2.14 12.93
N ASP A 70 -21.38 2.85 12.71
CA ASP A 70 -22.29 3.25 13.80
C ASP A 70 -23.24 2.10 14.17
N ASP A 71 -23.67 1.30 13.18
CA ASP A 71 -24.50 0.11 13.35
C ASP A 71 -24.17 -0.97 12.29
N VAL A 72 -24.93 -2.07 12.30
CA VAL A 72 -24.72 -3.20 11.38
C VAL A 72 -25.07 -2.84 9.93
N GLU A 73 -26.05 -1.97 9.70
CA GLU A 73 -26.46 -1.56 8.37
C GLU A 73 -25.40 -0.66 7.73
N ASP A 74 -24.92 0.34 8.47
CA ASP A 74 -23.81 1.21 8.09
C ASP A 74 -22.53 0.39 7.81
N LEU A 75 -22.27 -0.65 8.61
CA LEU A 75 -21.15 -1.56 8.36
C LEU A 75 -21.27 -2.24 6.99
N GLN A 76 -22.44 -2.75 6.62
CA GLN A 76 -22.63 -3.39 5.32
C GLN A 76 -22.52 -2.39 4.17
N LEU A 77 -23.11 -1.20 4.31
CA LEU A 77 -23.02 -0.14 3.30
C LEU A 77 -21.57 0.28 3.03
N LYS A 78 -20.79 0.53 4.10
CA LYS A 78 -19.37 0.87 3.96
C LYS A 78 -18.57 -0.28 3.33
N ARG A 79 -18.85 -1.53 3.69
CA ARG A 79 -18.18 -2.71 3.09
C ARG A 79 -18.45 -2.81 1.59
N ILE A 80 -19.70 -2.65 1.17
CA ILE A 80 -20.08 -2.66 -0.25
C ILE A 80 -19.35 -1.54 -0.99
N ARG A 81 -19.38 -0.32 -0.45
CA ARG A 81 -18.71 0.83 -1.07
C ARG A 81 -17.19 0.67 -1.18
N ILE A 82 -16.54 0.14 -0.14
CA ILE A 82 -15.10 -0.16 -0.20
C ILE A 82 -14.83 -1.22 -1.25
N LEU A 83 -15.64 -2.29 -1.30
CA LEU A 83 -15.48 -3.35 -2.27
C LEU A 83 -15.65 -2.82 -3.71
N GLU A 84 -16.62 -1.96 -3.97
CA GLU A 84 -16.82 -1.31 -5.27
C GLU A 84 -15.60 -0.50 -5.72
N LEU A 85 -14.94 0.20 -4.80
CA LEU A 85 -13.72 0.96 -5.10
C LEU A 85 -12.54 0.04 -5.43
N ILE A 86 -12.33 -1.02 -4.65
CA ILE A 86 -11.14 -1.88 -4.79
C ILE A 86 -11.30 -3.00 -5.82
N SER A 87 -12.53 -3.36 -6.21
CA SER A 87 -12.83 -4.47 -7.13
C SER A 87 -12.68 -4.11 -8.62
N ASN A 88 -12.16 -2.92 -8.92
CA ASN A 88 -11.90 -2.50 -10.30
C ASN A 88 -10.87 -3.43 -10.97
N ARG A 89 -11.23 -3.99 -12.13
CA ARG A 89 -10.34 -4.86 -12.93
C ARG A 89 -9.07 -4.15 -13.42
N MET A 90 -9.10 -2.82 -13.53
CA MET A 90 -7.92 -2.03 -13.93
C MET A 90 -6.99 -1.73 -12.74
N GLY A 91 -7.36 -2.16 -11.54
CA GLY A 91 -6.73 -1.76 -10.29
C GLY A 91 -7.27 -0.42 -9.78
N PHE A 92 -6.80 -0.03 -8.61
CA PHE A 92 -7.12 1.24 -7.95
C PHE A 92 -5.83 1.91 -7.47
N VAL A 93 -5.89 3.22 -7.20
CA VAL A 93 -4.76 4.00 -6.71
C VAL A 93 -4.91 4.23 -5.22
N LEU A 94 -3.97 3.70 -4.43
CA LEU A 94 -3.82 4.01 -3.02
C LEU A 94 -2.80 5.15 -2.85
N ASN A 95 -3.26 6.31 -2.39
CA ASN A 95 -2.38 7.42 -2.04
C ASN A 95 -2.11 7.41 -0.54
N SER A 96 -0.83 7.39 -0.18
CA SER A 96 -0.40 7.63 1.19
C SER A 96 0.21 9.02 1.32
N THR A 97 -0.46 9.90 2.06
CA THR A 97 0.11 11.22 2.36
C THR A 97 1.30 11.11 3.30
N THR A 98 1.29 10.12 4.19
CA THR A 98 2.39 9.84 5.13
C THR A 98 3.67 9.41 4.40
N LEU A 99 3.55 8.58 3.36
CA LEU A 99 4.70 8.11 2.58
C LEU A 99 5.05 9.03 1.41
N GLY A 100 4.18 9.99 1.07
CA GLY A 100 4.32 10.81 -0.13
C GLY A 100 4.34 9.98 -1.41
N ARG A 101 3.59 8.86 -1.44
CA ARG A 101 3.60 7.88 -2.54
C ARG A 101 2.19 7.47 -2.95
N SER A 102 2.05 7.15 -4.23
CA SER A 102 0.85 6.65 -4.87
C SER A 102 1.12 5.28 -5.46
N PHE A 103 0.35 4.28 -5.02
CA PHE A 103 0.52 2.88 -5.42
C PHE A 103 -0.67 2.45 -6.27
N LYS A 104 -0.41 1.91 -7.46
CA LYS A 104 -1.44 1.26 -8.26
C LYS A 104 -1.51 -0.21 -7.86
N LEU A 105 -2.66 -0.62 -7.35
CA LEU A 105 -2.86 -1.90 -6.67
C LEU A 105 -4.05 -2.66 -7.23
N TYR A 106 -3.99 -3.98 -7.13
CA TYR A 106 -5.08 -4.90 -7.42
C TYR A 106 -5.51 -5.59 -6.13
N TYR A 107 -6.82 -5.69 -5.90
CA TYR A 107 -7.36 -6.49 -4.81
C TYR A 107 -7.35 -7.98 -5.19
N GLU A 108 -6.75 -8.82 -4.34
CA GLU A 108 -6.73 -10.28 -4.51
C GLU A 108 -7.83 -10.91 -3.64
N ASP A 109 -7.75 -10.76 -2.33
CA ASP A 109 -8.74 -11.26 -1.37
C ASP A 109 -8.64 -10.55 0.01
N SER A 110 -9.53 -10.94 0.92
CA SER A 110 -9.56 -10.46 2.31
C SER A 110 -9.87 -11.63 3.25
N PRO A 111 -8.88 -12.44 3.63
CA PRO A 111 -9.11 -13.73 4.28
C PRO A 111 -9.51 -13.63 5.76
N SER A 112 -9.27 -12.49 6.40
CA SER A 112 -9.58 -12.29 7.83
C SER A 112 -10.72 -11.30 8.00
N PHE A 113 -11.62 -11.60 8.92
CA PHE A 113 -12.71 -10.71 9.32
C PHE A 113 -13.00 -10.94 10.80
N ASN A 114 -12.59 -9.99 11.64
CA ASN A 114 -12.75 -10.04 13.08
C ASN A 114 -13.61 -8.87 13.52
N LEU A 115 -14.80 -9.15 14.05
CA LEU A 115 -15.64 -8.12 14.65
C LEU A 115 -15.12 -7.84 16.06
N ILE A 116 -14.82 -6.57 16.32
CA ILE A 116 -14.32 -6.07 17.60
C ILE A 116 -15.45 -5.28 18.24
N THR A 117 -15.90 -5.73 19.39
CA THR A 117 -16.82 -5.01 20.28
C THR A 117 -16.01 -4.36 21.40
N PRO A 118 -15.74 -3.05 21.34
CA PRO A 118 -14.96 -2.40 22.39
C PRO A 118 -15.81 -2.27 23.66
N ILE A 119 -15.22 -2.65 24.79
CA ILE A 119 -15.89 -2.66 26.10
C ILE A 119 -16.29 -1.23 26.56
N LEU A 120 -15.57 -0.20 26.08
CA LEU A 120 -15.79 1.22 26.38
C LEU A 120 -15.77 2.02 25.08
N THR A 121 -16.86 1.99 24.33
CA THR A 121 -17.06 2.93 23.23
C THR A 121 -18.08 3.96 23.68
N TYR A 122 -17.70 5.23 23.78
CA TYR A 122 -18.57 6.34 24.21
C TYR A 122 -19.82 6.56 23.31
N ALA A 123 -19.99 5.79 22.22
CA ALA A 123 -21.04 5.99 21.22
C ALA A 123 -21.60 4.70 20.58
N GLY A 124 -21.33 3.50 21.13
CA GLY A 124 -21.92 2.25 20.61
C GLY A 124 -21.44 1.79 19.22
N LYS A 125 -20.32 2.31 18.72
CA LYS A 125 -19.79 1.99 17.38
C LYS A 125 -19.28 0.54 17.28
N ILE A 126 -19.42 -0.03 16.10
CA ILE A 126 -18.90 -1.35 15.71
C ILE A 126 -17.54 -1.16 15.04
N TYR A 127 -16.57 -2.00 15.44
CA TYR A 127 -15.25 -2.05 14.83
C TYR A 127 -15.07 -3.39 14.15
N CYS A 128 -14.45 -3.40 12.98
CA CYS A 128 -14.08 -4.62 12.29
C CYS A 128 -12.61 -4.55 11.87
N GLU A 129 -11.82 -5.56 12.24
CA GLU A 129 -10.45 -5.75 11.75
C GLU A 129 -10.46 -6.76 10.61
N PHE A 130 -9.77 -6.45 9.52
CA PHE A 130 -9.60 -7.35 8.38
C PHE A 130 -8.29 -7.05 7.67
N THR A 131 -7.76 -8.03 6.96
CA THR A 131 -6.53 -7.89 6.16
C THR A 131 -6.91 -7.80 4.69
N LEU A 132 -6.40 -6.79 4.00
CA LEU A 132 -6.53 -6.66 2.55
C LEU A 132 -5.29 -7.21 1.88
N ASN A 133 -5.43 -8.23 1.05
CA ASN A 133 -4.35 -8.71 0.21
C ASN A 133 -4.36 -7.96 -1.12
N LEU A 134 -3.29 -7.23 -1.38
CA LEU A 134 -3.12 -6.33 -2.50
C LEU A 134 -1.89 -6.71 -3.31
N VAL A 135 -1.97 -6.60 -4.63
CA VAL A 135 -0.86 -6.91 -5.53
C VAL A 135 -0.50 -5.68 -6.35
N ASN A 136 0.80 -5.39 -6.46
CA ASN A 136 1.35 -4.45 -7.42
C ASN A 136 2.19 -5.21 -8.45
N ASN A 137 1.77 -5.14 -9.71
CA ASN A 137 2.45 -5.80 -10.83
C ASN A 137 3.55 -4.92 -11.46
N PHE A 138 4.27 -4.16 -10.64
CA PHE A 138 5.26 -3.16 -11.07
C PHE A 138 4.72 -2.02 -11.91
N ASP A 139 3.46 -1.64 -11.66
CA ASP A 139 2.95 -0.39 -12.20
C ASP A 139 3.67 0.80 -11.51
N GLU A 140 3.87 1.89 -12.27
CA GLU A 140 4.61 3.06 -11.80
C GLU A 140 4.06 3.56 -10.44
N VAL A 141 4.94 3.64 -9.44
CA VAL A 141 4.63 4.28 -8.15
C VAL A 141 4.84 5.78 -8.30
N GLY A 142 3.77 6.55 -8.15
CA GLY A 142 3.85 8.01 -8.20
C GLY A 142 4.47 8.58 -6.93
N LEU A 143 5.33 9.60 -7.07
CA LEU A 143 5.79 10.41 -5.95
C LEU A 143 4.82 11.59 -5.76
N LYS A 144 4.15 11.66 -4.60
CA LYS A 144 3.36 12.82 -4.19
C LYS A 144 4.17 13.66 -3.21
N VAL A 145 4.89 14.66 -3.74
CA VAL A 145 5.54 15.68 -2.91
C VAL A 145 4.54 16.80 -2.65
N LYS A 146 4.20 17.05 -1.38
CA LYS A 146 3.56 18.32 -1.00
C LYS A 146 4.65 19.34 -0.76
N LEU A 147 4.89 20.20 -1.75
CA LEU A 147 5.74 21.37 -1.57
C LEU A 147 5.00 22.34 -0.66
N ARG A 148 5.58 22.65 0.50
CA ARG A 148 5.11 23.75 1.35
C ARG A 148 5.72 25.02 0.79
N ASP A 149 5.12 25.53 -0.28
CA ASP A 149 5.56 26.78 -0.89
C ASP A 149 5.28 27.94 0.07
N VAL A 150 6.34 28.60 0.48
CA VAL A 150 6.33 30.06 0.64
C VAL A 150 7.07 30.58 -0.59
N ASN A 151 6.34 31.05 -1.59
CA ASN A 151 6.90 31.68 -2.80
C ASN A 151 7.82 30.80 -3.67
N SER A 152 7.41 29.54 -3.94
CA SER A 152 8.06 28.69 -4.95
C SER A 152 9.51 28.27 -4.66
N LEU A 153 9.93 28.28 -3.39
CA LEU A 153 11.26 27.87 -2.94
C LEU A 153 11.15 26.76 -1.90
N VAL A 154 11.76 25.60 -2.18
CA VAL A 154 11.96 24.55 -1.18
C VAL A 154 13.14 24.95 -0.31
N LEU A 155 12.85 25.35 0.93
CA LEU A 155 13.86 25.70 1.93
C LEU A 155 14.13 24.51 2.83
N THR A 156 15.40 24.15 3.01
CA THR A 156 15.85 23.23 4.08
C THR A 156 15.76 23.91 5.45
N GLU A 157 15.88 23.13 6.53
CA GLU A 157 15.96 23.67 7.91
C GLU A 157 17.16 24.61 8.14
N LEU A 158 18.14 24.59 7.24
CA LEU A 158 19.31 25.48 7.24
C LEU A 158 19.20 26.64 6.22
N GLY A 159 18.03 26.85 5.59
CA GLY A 159 17.78 27.96 4.68
C GLY A 159 18.40 27.83 3.29
N GLN A 160 18.92 26.66 2.91
CA GLN A 160 19.46 26.41 1.57
C GLN A 160 18.33 26.15 0.58
N GLN A 161 18.42 26.78 -0.59
CA GLN A 161 17.47 26.62 -1.70
C GLN A 161 17.78 25.32 -2.47
N ILE A 162 16.81 24.40 -2.54
CA ILE A 162 16.94 23.18 -3.33
C ILE A 162 16.16 23.32 -4.63
N TYR A 163 16.87 23.26 -5.76
CA TYR A 163 16.26 23.06 -7.07
C TYR A 163 15.94 21.57 -7.23
N VAL A 164 14.65 21.22 -7.16
CA VAL A 164 14.22 19.84 -7.32
C VAL A 164 14.06 19.53 -8.81
N SER A 165 15.04 18.82 -9.40
CA SER A 165 14.81 18.11 -10.66
C SER A 165 14.12 16.79 -10.35
N ILE A 166 12.90 16.60 -10.87
CA ILE A 166 12.15 15.35 -10.72
C ILE A 166 12.88 14.26 -11.51
N ASN A 167 13.72 13.48 -10.84
CA ASN A 167 14.27 12.26 -11.42
C ASN A 167 13.29 11.11 -11.13
N LYS A 168 12.70 10.55 -12.19
CA LYS A 168 11.91 9.31 -12.14
C LYS A 168 12.82 8.21 -11.56
N GLN A 169 12.52 7.77 -10.35
CA GLN A 169 13.16 6.59 -9.80
C GLN A 169 12.37 5.38 -10.30
N LEU A 170 12.94 4.66 -11.26
CA LEU A 170 12.54 3.27 -11.50
C LEU A 170 13.13 2.46 -10.35
N PHE A 171 12.28 1.66 -9.71
CA PHE A 171 12.52 0.77 -8.56
C PHE A 171 12.37 1.43 -7.18
#